data_AF-A0A7V2WT15-F1
#
_entry.id   AF-A0A7V2WT15-F1
#
_cell.length_a   1.000
_cell.length_b   1.000
_cell.length_c   1.000
_cell.angle_alpha   90.00
_cell.angle_beta   90.00
_cell.angle_gamma   90.00
#
_symmetry.space_group_name_H-M   'P 1'
#
loop_
_entity.id
_entity.type
_entity.pdbx_description
1 polymer ?
#
loop_
_entity_poly.entity_id
_entity_poly.type
_entity_poly.pdbx_seq_one_letter_code
_entity_poly.pdbx_strand_id
1 'polypeptide(L)'
;MNDIVARVTNRIIERSTPHREKYLGHLERLASSANGRPLRSLLPMSNLAHDLAACDPRCREVLKEWKGANIAIISSYNDVLSAHEPYKAYPE
;
A
#
# COMPACT_ATOMS: atom_id res chain seq x y z
N MET A 1 14.37 -7.66 20.89
CA MET A 1 13.24 -6.72 20.70
C MET A 1 12.99 -6.06 22.05
N ASN A 2 12.66 -4.77 22.10
CA ASN A 2 12.21 -4.13 23.35
C ASN A 2 10.90 -4.80 23.85
N ASP A 3 10.77 -5.05 25.15
CA ASP A 3 9.64 -5.79 25.73
C ASP A 3 8.29 -5.11 25.51
N ILE A 4 8.25 -3.77 25.54
CA ILE A 4 7.03 -3.01 25.27
C ILE A 4 6.61 -3.20 23.82
N VAL A 5 7.59 -3.11 22.89
CA VAL A 5 7.35 -3.32 21.46
C VAL A 5 6.79 -4.72 21.21
N ALA A 6 7.40 -5.75 21.80
CA ALA A 6 6.92 -7.14 21.65
C ALA A 6 5.47 -7.31 22.13
N ARG A 7 5.12 -6.76 23.31
CA ARG A 7 3.74 -6.83 23.84
C ARG A 7 2.73 -6.10 22.94
N VAL A 8 3.08 -4.91 22.46
CA VAL A 8 2.19 -4.13 21.59
C VAL A 8 2.00 -4.84 20.25
N THR A 9 3.07 -5.37 19.66
CA THR A 9 3.01 -6.15 18.43
C THR A 9 2.09 -7.37 18.58
N ASN A 10 2.24 -8.15 19.65
CA ASN A 10 1.40 -9.32 19.90
C ASN A 10 -0.08 -8.95 20.03
N ARG A 11 -0.39 -7.87 20.78
CA ARG A 11 -1.76 -7.38 20.91
C ARG A 11 -2.36 -6.92 19.57
N ILE A 12 -1.56 -6.32 18.70
CA ILE A 12 -1.99 -5.92 17.36
C ILE A 12 -2.24 -7.16 16.50
N ILE A 13 -1.37 -8.18 16.56
CA ILE A 13 -1.53 -9.44 15.82
C ILE A 13 -2.85 -10.09 16.22
N GLU A 14 -3.06 -10.34 17.52
CA GLU A 14 -4.26 -11.01 18.05
C GLU A 14 -5.54 -10.29 17.64
N ARG A 15 -5.59 -8.96 17.80
CA ARG A 15 -6.76 -8.16 17.43
C ARG A 15 -7.00 -8.13 15.92
N SER A 16 -5.95 -8.23 15.12
CA SER A 16 -6.02 -8.10 13.66
C SER A 16 -6.29 -9.41 12.94
N THR A 17 -6.14 -10.58 13.59
CA THR A 17 -6.22 -11.91 12.96
C THR A 17 -7.41 -12.05 11.99
N PRO A 18 -8.68 -11.79 12.38
CA PRO A 18 -9.81 -12.03 11.48
C PRO A 18 -9.82 -11.11 10.25
N HIS A 19 -9.31 -9.89 10.40
CA HIS A 19 -9.22 -8.93 9.30
C HIS A 19 -8.07 -9.26 8.37
N ARG A 20 -6.94 -9.70 8.95
CA ARG A 20 -5.74 -10.07 8.20
C ARG A 20 -6.00 -11.30 7.34
N GLU A 21 -6.68 -12.31 7.86
CA GLU A 21 -7.10 -13.50 7.10
C GLU A 21 -7.99 -13.12 5.90
N LYS A 22 -9.01 -12.27 6.12
CA LYS A 22 -9.88 -11.78 5.03
C LYS A 22 -9.10 -11.03 3.96
N TYR A 23 -8.15 -10.18 4.36
CA TYR A 23 -7.30 -9.43 3.44
C TYR A 23 -6.42 -10.36 2.61
N LEU A 24 -5.73 -11.31 3.25
CA LEU A 24 -4.87 -12.29 2.57
C LEU A 24 -5.67 -13.17 1.61
N GLY A 25 -6.84 -13.65 2.03
CA GLY A 25 -7.72 -14.43 1.15
C GLY A 25 -8.23 -13.62 -0.06
N HIS A 26 -8.40 -12.31 0.07
CA HIS A 26 -8.69 -11.45 -1.09
C HIS A 26 -7.50 -11.37 -2.04
N LEU A 27 -6.28 -11.19 -1.52
CA LEU A 27 -5.08 -11.17 -2.35
C LEU A 27 -4.87 -12.49 -3.09
N GLU A 28 -5.09 -13.63 -2.44
CA GLU A 28 -5.02 -14.95 -3.07
C GLU A 28 -6.05 -15.08 -4.21
N ARG A 29 -7.31 -14.70 -3.97
CA ARG A 29 -8.34 -14.71 -5.02
C ARG A 29 -7.98 -13.81 -6.20
N LEU A 30 -7.43 -12.62 -5.96
CA LEU A 30 -7.00 -11.71 -7.02
C LEU A 30 -5.83 -12.30 -7.82
N ALA A 31 -4.84 -12.89 -7.14
CA ALA A 31 -3.72 -13.56 -7.78
C ALA A 31 -4.18 -14.72 -8.68
N SER A 32 -5.18 -15.50 -8.24
CA SER A 32 -5.72 -16.62 -9.00
C SER A 32 -6.69 -16.22 -10.13
N SER A 33 -7.45 -15.12 -9.99
CA SER A 33 -8.51 -14.74 -10.94
C SER A 33 -8.07 -13.80 -12.07
N ALA A 34 -6.99 -13.04 -11.88
CA ALA A 34 -6.62 -11.97 -12.81
C ALA A 34 -5.57 -12.39 -13.87
N ASN A 35 -5.43 -13.69 -14.20
CA ASN A 35 -4.31 -14.20 -15.01
C ASN A 35 -2.92 -13.75 -14.49
N GLY A 36 -2.81 -13.49 -13.18
CA GLY A 36 -1.62 -12.91 -12.55
C GLY A 36 -1.37 -11.42 -12.84
N ARG A 37 -2.33 -10.69 -13.42
CA ARG A 37 -2.18 -9.26 -13.76
C ARG A 37 -2.89 -8.34 -12.77
N PRO A 38 -2.29 -7.21 -12.38
CA PRO A 38 -2.97 -6.20 -11.56
C PRO A 38 -4.21 -5.64 -12.28
N LEU A 39 -5.35 -5.56 -11.60
CA LEU A 39 -6.62 -4.99 -12.11
C LEU A 39 -6.61 -3.46 -12.22
N ARG A 40 -5.43 -2.84 -12.37
CA ARG A 40 -5.29 -1.39 -12.36
C ARG A 40 -6.14 -0.73 -13.44
N SER A 41 -6.32 -1.35 -14.61
CA SER A 41 -7.05 -0.78 -15.76
C SER A 41 -8.52 -0.45 -15.46
N LEU A 42 -9.04 -0.94 -14.33
CA LEU A 42 -10.39 -0.69 -13.84
C LEU A 42 -10.46 0.50 -12.86
N LEU A 43 -9.32 1.11 -12.49
CA LEU A 43 -9.30 2.26 -11.59
C LEU A 43 -9.81 3.52 -12.31
N PRO A 44 -10.69 4.31 -11.68
CA PRO A 44 -11.07 5.61 -12.21
C PRO A 44 -9.86 6.53 -12.40
N MET A 45 -9.91 7.37 -13.44
CA MET A 45 -8.86 8.34 -13.75
C MET A 45 -8.49 9.26 -12.57
N SER A 46 -9.45 9.55 -11.68
CA SER A 46 -9.21 10.33 -10.46
C SER A 46 -8.19 9.65 -9.54
N ASN A 47 -8.26 8.32 -9.38
CA ASN A 47 -7.34 7.57 -8.51
C ASN A 47 -5.96 7.45 -9.16
N LEU A 48 -5.93 7.23 -10.48
CA LEU A 48 -4.69 7.16 -11.25
C LEU A 48 -3.92 8.49 -11.24
N ALA A 49 -4.62 9.62 -11.20
CA ALA A 49 -4.00 10.93 -11.11
C ALA A 49 -3.18 11.10 -9.81
N HIS A 50 -3.65 10.55 -8.68
CA HIS A 50 -2.92 10.58 -7.42
C HIS A 50 -1.66 9.70 -7.46
N ASP A 51 -1.75 8.49 -8.02
CA ASP A 51 -0.61 7.57 -8.17
C ASP A 51 0.51 8.16 -9.06
N LEU A 52 0.15 9.03 -10.01
CA LEU A 52 1.08 9.65 -10.97
C LEU A 52 1.61 11.03 -10.54
N ALA A 53 1.04 11.65 -9.51
CA ALA A 53 1.33 13.04 -9.15
C ALA A 53 2.77 13.25 -8.63
N ALA A 54 3.31 12.29 -7.86
CA ALA A 54 4.65 12.35 -7.27
C ALA A 54 5.72 11.60 -8.10
N CYS A 55 5.36 11.17 -9.30
CA CYS A 55 6.09 10.15 -10.06
C CYS A 55 6.94 10.81 -11.15
N ASP A 56 8.25 10.56 -11.12
CA ASP A 56 9.18 11.02 -12.17
C ASP A 56 8.87 10.35 -13.54
N PRO A 57 9.48 10.80 -14.66
CA PRO A 57 9.18 10.26 -15.99
C PRO A 57 9.38 8.74 -16.11
N ARG A 58 10.36 8.16 -15.40
CA ARG A 58 10.65 6.73 -15.41
C ARG A 58 9.62 5.96 -14.60
N CYS A 59 9.24 6.47 -13.44
CA CYS A 59 8.14 5.93 -12.63
C CYS A 59 6.82 5.92 -13.44
N ARG A 60 6.56 6.98 -14.22
CA ARG A 60 5.35 7.09 -15.04
C ARG A 60 5.30 6.04 -16.14
N GLU A 61 6.43 5.72 -16.75
CA GLU A 61 6.54 4.65 -17.75
C GLU A 61 6.24 3.29 -17.12
N VAL A 62 6.83 2.99 -15.96
CA VAL A 62 6.60 1.73 -15.22
C VAL A 62 5.13 1.57 -14.83
N LEU A 63 4.47 2.63 -14.37
CA LEU A 63 3.05 2.60 -14.02
C LEU A 63 2.15 2.42 -15.26
N LYS A 64 2.55 2.95 -16.41
CA LYS A 64 1.89 2.77 -17.71
C LYS A 64 2.13 1.41 -18.36
N GLU A 65 3.06 0.61 -17.87
CA GLU A 65 3.24 -0.76 -18.34
C GLU A 65 2.27 -1.75 -17.68
N TRP A 66 1.65 -1.38 -16.54
CA TRP A 66 0.63 -2.16 -15.80
C TRP A 66 1.05 -3.59 -15.44
N LYS A 67 2.36 -3.90 -15.48
CA LYS A 67 2.90 -5.26 -15.31
C LYS A 67 3.40 -5.57 -13.89
N GLY A 68 3.88 -4.57 -13.14
CA GLY A 68 4.41 -4.77 -11.77
C GLY A 68 3.32 -4.76 -10.70
N ALA A 69 3.58 -5.32 -9.52
CA ALA A 69 2.67 -5.18 -8.36
C ALA A 69 2.73 -3.76 -7.76
N ASN A 70 1.61 -3.25 -7.23
CA ASN A 70 1.59 -2.04 -6.40
C ASN A 70 1.52 -2.49 -4.94
N ILE A 71 2.58 -2.24 -4.18
CA ILE A 71 2.62 -2.55 -2.75
C ILE A 71 2.50 -1.22 -2.01
N ALA A 72 1.37 -1.03 -1.31
CA ALA A 72 1.19 0.13 -0.45
C ALA A 72 1.96 -0.07 0.85
N ILE A 73 2.76 0.92 1.24
CA ILE A 73 3.33 1.01 2.59
C ILE A 73 2.42 1.92 3.40
N ILE A 74 1.73 1.35 4.39
CA ILE A 74 0.84 2.10 5.28
C ILE A 74 1.62 2.48 6.53
N SER A 75 1.80 3.78 6.76
CA SER A 75 2.40 4.31 7.99
C SER A 75 1.29 4.79 8.93
N SER A 76 1.44 4.53 10.23
CA SER A 76 0.60 5.14 11.28
C SER A 76 1.14 6.49 11.75
N TYR A 77 2.28 6.94 11.22
CA TYR A 77 2.78 8.28 11.46
C TYR A 77 1.79 9.28 10.82
N ASN A 78 1.48 10.35 11.55
CA ASN A 78 0.54 11.38 11.15
C ASN A 78 0.98 12.68 11.82
N ASP A 79 1.68 13.53 11.06
CA ASP A 79 1.68 14.96 11.33
C ASP A 79 0.51 15.55 10.55
N VAL A 80 -0.25 16.45 11.18
CA VAL A 80 -1.62 16.83 10.80
C VAL A 80 -1.69 17.51 9.41
N LEU A 81 -1.59 16.77 8.30
CA LEU A 81 -2.09 17.08 6.94
C LEU A 81 -1.65 16.00 5.93
N SER A 82 -2.57 15.67 5.02
CA SER A 82 -2.53 14.52 4.10
C SER A 82 -1.21 14.31 3.36
N ALA A 83 -0.65 13.13 3.61
CA ALA A 83 0.43 12.45 2.90
C ALA A 83 0.50 12.69 1.38
N HIS A 84 1.58 13.30 0.88
CA HIS A 84 1.98 13.38 -0.54
C HIS A 84 3.49 13.54 -0.65
N GLU A 85 4.23 12.71 -1.40
CA GLU A 85 5.71 12.73 -1.32
C GLU A 85 6.20 12.73 0.16
N PRO A 86 5.57 11.88 0.99
CA PRO A 86 4.72 12.30 2.11
C PRO A 86 5.37 12.75 3.39
N TYR A 87 6.68 12.61 3.46
CA TYR A 87 7.50 12.99 4.61
C TYR A 87 8.85 13.54 4.14
N LYS A 88 8.91 14.15 2.94
CA LYS A 88 10.11 14.49 2.15
C LYS A 88 11.35 15.06 2.88
N ALA A 89 11.25 15.62 4.07
CA ALA A 89 12.43 16.02 4.87
C ALA A 89 12.27 15.72 6.36
N TYR A 90 11.40 14.79 6.74
CA TYR A 90 11.16 14.48 8.15
C TYR A 90 12.24 13.52 8.70
N PRO A 91 12.77 13.71 9.93
CA PRO A 91 12.45 14.75 10.92
C PRO A 91 13.56 15.80 11.00
N GLU A 92 14.14 16.24 9.87
CA GLU A 92 15.20 17.26 9.91
C GLU A 92 14.83 18.46 10.80
#